data_AF-A0A959JJA1-F1
#
_entry.id   AF-A0A959JJA1-F1
#
_cell.length_a   1.000
_cell.length_b   1.000
_cell.length_c   1.000
_cell.angle_alpha   90.00
_cell.angle_beta   90.00
_cell.angle_gamma   90.00
#
_symmetry.space_group_name_H-M   'P 1'
#
loop_
_entity.id
_entity.type
_entity.pdbx_description
1 polymer ?
#
loop_
_entity_poly.entity_id
_entity_poly.type
_entity_poly.pdbx_seq_one_letter_code
_entity_poly.pdbx_strand_id
1 'polypeptide(L)'
;MNTFKLILFFTLNCQVILFGSKVVTVAKDHSGQFTSIQKALESFDKKDTTEKVIYIKNGIYEEKIFIDFDHVKLVGESKPSFGKSWNEIQKKLQKRVDGVYITFAISRDIFRCENDNDWGASVINIKGNDIILQNITAVNTYGFDLKEPFEISCRGETKTVRKDGHQFALRTMPPTQRLTVDRCNFYSFGGDTVSPWDVENGTYTFTNCTMEGGVDFYCPRGWAYADRCYFICHNKNAAIWHDGREYMDSKSVIKNSEFIGDDGYKLGRYHRDAQLYLINCTFSENMADAKIYNVKGDNNLRWGERIYYYNCKKKGGTYDWYKNNITKDEAKVLTRENVLMDRWYHPVQYLKSHEYPIPGNDKLSTKLKIDLAADNMLIAQRNCGGWAKTLDNKTQPPPYHETWDYATVNKVTSEKVLDDCTIDNGATTREIRYLLKTYGLTMNQAYLKSAETGIRYLLEMQYEDGGFPQFYPYNKGYVTQITYNDDAMINALKVLRDVARGQEEFSTVSENLRSESKNAVEKGVSCILKTQLYHDGKLTAWAAQYDKDSYLPAKARSY
;
A
#
# COMPACT_ATOMS: atom_id res chain seq x y z
N MET A 1 25.74 50.65 49.02
CA MET A 1 24.92 50.95 47.83
C MET A 1 24.69 49.66 47.06
N ASN A 2 23.45 49.20 47.04
CA ASN A 2 23.02 47.96 46.40
C ASN A 2 23.20 48.05 44.89
N THR A 3 23.89 47.07 44.29
CA THR A 3 23.87 46.84 42.84
C THR A 3 23.05 45.57 42.57
N PHE A 4 21.82 45.78 42.11
CA PHE A 4 20.95 44.73 41.60
C PHE A 4 21.55 44.13 40.31
N LYS A 5 21.87 42.83 40.32
CA LYS A 5 22.09 42.06 39.09
C LYS A 5 20.74 41.51 38.61
N LEU A 6 20.29 42.00 37.47
CA LEU A 6 19.12 41.50 36.74
C LEU A 6 19.48 40.16 36.10
N ILE A 7 18.93 39.06 36.60
CA ILE A 7 19.03 37.73 35.96
C ILE A 7 17.84 37.60 35.01
N LEU A 8 18.11 37.68 33.70
CA LEU A 8 17.13 37.39 32.66
C LEU A 8 17.03 35.87 32.49
N PHE A 9 15.95 35.27 32.99
CA PHE A 9 15.62 33.87 32.67
C PHE A 9 15.04 33.84 31.25
N PHE A 10 15.82 33.34 30.28
CA PHE A 10 15.29 32.92 28.98
C PHE A 10 14.58 31.58 29.20
N THR A 11 13.26 31.61 29.38
CA THR A 11 12.44 30.40 29.26
C THR A 11 12.37 30.04 27.78
N LEU A 12 13.16 29.05 27.39
CA LEU A 12 13.05 28.41 26.08
C LEU A 12 11.71 27.68 26.04
N ASN A 13 10.66 28.35 25.56
CA ASN A 13 9.40 27.72 25.21
C ASN A 13 9.65 26.79 24.03
N CYS A 14 9.99 25.54 24.34
CA CYS A 14 9.97 24.44 23.38
C CYS A 14 8.50 24.17 23.05
N GLN A 15 7.94 24.90 22.09
CA GLN A 15 6.70 24.50 21.44
C GLN A 15 7.02 23.25 20.63
N VAL A 16 6.71 22.09 21.21
CA VAL A 16 6.48 20.88 20.45
C VAL A 16 5.31 21.19 19.53
N ILE A 17 5.58 21.44 18.24
CA ILE A 17 4.53 21.47 17.22
C ILE A 17 4.06 20.03 17.08
N LEU A 18 3.05 19.67 17.88
CA LEU A 18 2.20 18.53 17.59
C LEU A 18 1.54 18.82 16.25
N PHE A 19 2.00 18.18 15.17
CA PHE A 19 1.23 18.09 13.93
C PHE A 19 -0.01 17.23 14.21
N GLY A 20 -0.99 17.81 14.91
CA GLY A 20 -2.26 17.16 15.21
C GLY A 20 -3.15 17.13 13.95
N SER A 21 -3.80 16.00 13.70
CA SER A 21 -4.84 15.91 12.67
C SER A 21 -5.87 17.02 12.87
N LYS A 22 -6.29 17.68 11.79
CA LYS A 22 -7.37 18.68 11.87
C LYS A 22 -8.70 17.95 11.95
N VAL A 23 -9.29 17.90 13.14
CA VAL A 23 -10.59 17.26 13.38
C VAL A 23 -11.71 18.28 13.29
N VAL A 24 -12.70 18.00 12.45
CA VAL A 24 -13.95 18.76 12.34
C VAL A 24 -15.12 17.85 12.69
N THR A 25 -16.04 18.32 13.52
CA THR A 25 -17.25 17.58 13.90
C THR A 25 -18.46 18.04 13.09
N VAL A 26 -19.17 17.10 12.50
CA VAL A 26 -20.44 17.29 11.79
C VAL A 26 -21.56 16.68 12.61
N ALA A 27 -22.62 17.43 12.89
CA ALA A 27 -23.81 16.93 13.58
C ALA A 27 -25.07 17.63 13.08
N LYS A 28 -26.10 16.87 12.71
CA LYS A 28 -27.38 17.41 12.24
C LYS A 28 -28.13 18.23 13.29
N ASP A 29 -27.94 17.92 14.55
CA ASP A 29 -28.56 18.59 15.71
C ASP A 29 -27.84 19.88 16.12
N HIS A 30 -26.91 20.39 15.30
CA HIS A 30 -26.09 21.57 15.58
C HIS A 30 -25.12 21.43 16.77
N SER A 31 -24.93 20.22 17.31
CA SER A 31 -23.94 19.97 18.38
C SER A 31 -22.49 19.81 17.87
N GLY A 32 -22.26 20.04 16.58
CA GLY A 32 -20.97 20.03 15.90
C GLY A 32 -20.69 21.37 15.22
N GLN A 33 -19.52 21.50 14.60
CA GLN A 33 -19.11 22.72 13.87
C GLN A 33 -19.88 22.90 12.55
N PHE A 34 -20.33 21.80 11.94
CA PHE A 34 -21.10 21.79 10.69
C PHE A 34 -22.32 20.89 10.80
N THR A 35 -23.33 21.15 9.98
CA THR A 35 -24.51 20.29 9.80
C THR A 35 -24.51 19.49 8.49
N SER A 36 -23.51 19.74 7.64
CA SER A 36 -23.29 19.10 6.34
C SER A 36 -21.85 18.60 6.27
N ILE A 37 -21.68 17.37 5.81
CA ILE A 37 -20.37 16.74 5.60
C ILE A 37 -19.63 17.43 4.45
N GLN A 38 -20.36 17.77 3.38
CA GLN A 38 -19.78 18.47 2.24
C GLN A 38 -19.23 19.85 2.63
N LYS A 39 -19.98 20.63 3.42
CA LYS A 39 -19.50 21.93 3.92
C LYS A 39 -18.27 21.79 4.84
N ALA A 40 -18.18 20.69 5.61
CA ALA A 40 -17.00 20.42 6.42
C ALA A 40 -15.77 20.10 5.54
N LEU A 41 -15.93 19.33 4.47
CA LEU A 41 -14.85 19.09 3.48
C LEU A 41 -14.37 20.40 2.85
N GLU A 42 -15.29 21.27 2.45
CA GLU A 42 -15.01 22.57 1.83
C GLU A 42 -14.32 23.57 2.77
N SER A 43 -14.34 23.31 4.09
CA SER A 43 -13.67 24.17 5.08
C SER A 43 -12.15 23.96 5.16
N PHE A 44 -11.64 22.87 4.60
CA PHE A 44 -10.20 22.58 4.61
C PHE A 44 -9.48 23.27 3.46
N ASP A 45 -8.23 23.69 3.73
CA ASP A 45 -7.30 24.05 2.67
C ASP A 45 -6.85 22.78 1.95
N LYS A 46 -7.19 22.66 0.66
CA LYS A 46 -6.84 21.50 -0.17
C LYS A 46 -5.33 21.36 -0.41
N LYS A 47 -4.55 22.42 -0.18
CA LYS A 47 -3.07 22.39 -0.28
C LYS A 47 -2.40 21.86 0.99
N ASP A 48 -3.14 21.82 2.09
CA ASP A 48 -2.65 21.24 3.34
C ASP A 48 -2.42 19.75 3.12
N THR A 49 -1.25 19.22 3.49
CA THR A 49 -0.92 17.79 3.36
C THR A 49 -1.14 17.02 4.65
N THR A 50 -1.53 17.69 5.74
CA THR A 50 -1.88 17.02 6.99
C THR A 50 -3.18 16.24 6.86
N GLU A 51 -3.39 15.29 7.77
CA GLU A 51 -4.61 14.50 7.81
C GLU A 51 -5.81 15.35 8.28
N LYS A 52 -6.90 15.28 7.51
CA LYS A 52 -8.19 15.94 7.79
C LYS A 52 -9.17 14.88 8.23
N VAL A 53 -9.68 15.01 9.45
CA VAL A 53 -10.64 14.07 10.01
C VAL A 53 -11.98 14.76 10.15
N ILE A 54 -13.00 14.21 9.50
CA ILE A 54 -14.37 14.63 9.70
C ILE A 54 -15.05 13.57 10.55
N TYR A 55 -15.29 13.91 11.81
CA TYR A 55 -16.08 13.10 12.73
C TYR A 55 -17.56 13.41 12.54
N ILE A 56 -18.38 12.41 12.25
CA ILE A 56 -19.78 12.59 11.85
C ILE A 56 -20.66 11.93 12.91
N LYS A 57 -21.46 12.71 13.62
CA LYS A 57 -22.45 12.20 14.56
C LYS A 57 -23.60 11.48 13.84
N ASN A 58 -24.29 10.61 14.56
CA ASN A 58 -25.43 9.88 14.04
C ASN A 58 -26.48 10.83 13.44
N GLY A 59 -27.01 10.44 12.28
CA GLY A 59 -27.94 11.28 11.54
C GLY A 59 -28.14 10.77 10.11
N ILE A 60 -29.18 11.30 9.47
CA ILE A 60 -29.43 11.13 8.03
C ILE A 60 -29.00 12.40 7.32
N TYR A 61 -28.08 12.27 6.38
CA TYR A 61 -27.40 13.32 5.62
C TYR A 61 -27.78 13.19 4.16
N GLU A 62 -28.80 13.94 3.74
CA GLU A 62 -29.24 14.02 2.35
C GLU A 62 -28.35 14.95 1.53
N GLU A 63 -27.22 14.45 1.06
CA GLU A 63 -26.24 15.22 0.29
C GLU A 63 -25.35 14.31 -0.57
N LYS A 64 -24.69 14.90 -1.57
CA LYS A 64 -23.58 14.26 -2.28
C LYS A 64 -22.27 14.72 -1.67
N ILE A 65 -21.34 13.79 -1.56
CA ILE A 65 -20.00 14.01 -1.01
C ILE A 65 -18.99 14.01 -2.15
N PHE A 66 -18.14 15.04 -2.17
CA PHE A 66 -17.06 15.21 -3.11
C PHE A 66 -15.74 15.35 -2.34
N ILE A 67 -14.86 14.38 -2.49
CA ILE A 67 -13.50 14.41 -1.94
C ILE A 67 -12.54 14.53 -3.13
N ASP A 68 -12.00 15.71 -3.37
CA ASP A 68 -11.11 16.00 -4.51
C ASP A 68 -9.69 16.41 -4.09
N PHE A 69 -9.27 15.97 -2.89
CA PHE A 69 -7.96 16.22 -2.30
C PHE A 69 -7.55 15.07 -1.37
N ASP A 70 -6.28 15.06 -0.98
CA ASP A 70 -5.65 13.94 -0.30
C ASP A 70 -5.78 14.00 1.24
N HIS A 71 -5.54 12.85 1.89
CA HIS A 71 -5.45 12.67 3.34
C HIS A 71 -6.74 12.99 4.11
N VAL A 72 -7.87 12.46 3.63
CA VAL A 72 -9.20 12.68 4.24
C VAL A 72 -9.68 11.41 4.94
N LYS A 73 -10.11 11.56 6.19
CA LYS A 73 -10.85 10.53 6.94
C LYS A 73 -12.29 10.99 7.19
N LEU A 74 -13.27 10.21 6.74
CA LEU A 74 -14.66 10.33 7.19
C LEU A 74 -14.92 9.25 8.24
N VAL A 75 -15.26 9.65 9.47
CA VAL A 75 -15.43 8.72 10.60
C VAL A 75 -16.79 8.93 11.24
N GLY A 76 -17.69 7.96 11.08
CA GLY A 76 -18.97 7.95 11.75
C GLY A 76 -18.87 7.59 13.24
N GLU A 77 -19.74 8.20 14.03
CA GLU A 77 -19.85 8.01 15.49
C GLU A 77 -20.17 6.57 15.86
N SER A 78 -21.10 5.93 15.15
CA SER A 78 -21.58 4.58 15.49
C SER A 78 -21.26 3.56 14.41
N LYS A 79 -20.87 2.37 14.87
CA LYS A 79 -20.66 1.19 14.02
C LYS A 79 -21.97 0.78 13.32
N PRO A 80 -21.98 0.62 11.98
CA PRO A 80 -23.17 0.18 11.26
C PRO A 80 -23.58 -1.26 11.59
N SER A 81 -24.86 -1.57 11.34
CA SER A 81 -25.36 -2.95 11.32
C SER A 81 -24.95 -3.60 10.00
N PHE A 82 -24.32 -4.78 10.03
CA PHE A 82 -23.83 -5.48 8.84
C PHE A 82 -24.74 -6.62 8.40
N GLY A 83 -24.68 -7.00 7.12
CA GLY A 83 -25.41 -8.15 6.58
C GLY A 83 -26.92 -7.97 6.51
N LYS A 84 -27.38 -6.72 6.54
CA LYS A 84 -28.79 -6.32 6.48
C LYS A 84 -29.06 -5.58 5.19
N SER A 85 -30.17 -5.91 4.54
CA SER A 85 -30.58 -5.19 3.32
C SER A 85 -31.00 -3.76 3.62
N TRP A 86 -30.94 -2.86 2.63
CA TRP A 86 -31.42 -1.50 2.77
C TRP A 86 -32.89 -1.47 3.21
N ASN A 87 -33.73 -2.37 2.68
CA ASN A 87 -35.13 -2.48 3.09
C ASN A 87 -35.29 -2.84 4.59
N GLU A 88 -34.42 -3.68 5.15
CA GLU A 88 -34.40 -3.97 6.59
C GLU A 88 -33.92 -2.77 7.40
N ILE A 89 -32.87 -2.08 6.94
CA ILE A 89 -32.33 -0.88 7.57
C ILE A 89 -33.38 0.25 7.56
N GLN A 90 -34.04 0.50 6.44
CA GLN A 90 -35.06 1.54 6.28
C GLN A 90 -36.23 1.33 7.24
N LYS A 91 -36.67 0.08 7.46
CA LYS A 91 -37.69 -0.25 8.47
C LYS A 91 -37.23 0.06 9.90
N LYS A 92 -35.94 -0.14 10.20
CA LYS A 92 -35.35 0.20 11.51
C LYS A 92 -35.26 1.73 11.70
N LEU A 93 -34.90 2.46 10.65
CA LEU A 93 -34.78 3.93 10.66
C LEU A 93 -36.08 4.64 11.01
N GLN A 94 -37.24 4.04 10.71
CA GLN A 94 -38.56 4.55 11.14
C GLN A 94 -38.72 4.61 12.66
N LYS A 95 -37.94 3.83 13.41
CA LYS A 95 -38.00 3.77 14.89
C LYS A 95 -36.87 4.55 15.55
N ARG A 96 -35.65 4.45 15.03
CA ARG A 96 -34.46 5.09 15.59
C ARG A 96 -33.37 5.24 14.55
N VAL A 97 -32.72 6.39 14.55
CA VAL A 97 -31.46 6.64 13.83
C VAL A 97 -30.29 6.35 14.78
N ASP A 98 -29.52 5.30 14.51
CA ASP A 98 -28.39 4.85 15.33
C ASP A 98 -27.11 4.62 14.51
N GLY A 99 -26.88 5.50 13.53
CA GLY A 99 -25.72 5.47 12.65
C GLY A 99 -25.66 6.73 11.78
N VAL A 100 -24.61 6.80 10.95
CA VAL A 100 -24.45 7.83 9.92
C VAL A 100 -24.94 7.29 8.59
N TYR A 101 -25.96 7.92 8.03
CA TYR A 101 -26.56 7.55 6.74
C TYR A 101 -26.44 8.71 5.78
N ILE A 102 -25.64 8.55 4.73
CA ILE A 102 -25.47 9.53 3.64
C ILE A 102 -26.33 9.05 2.48
N THR A 103 -27.36 9.79 2.13
CA THR A 103 -28.40 9.34 1.20
C THR A 103 -28.56 10.33 0.05
N PHE A 104 -28.64 9.82 -1.17
CA PHE A 104 -28.96 10.68 -2.33
C PHE A 104 -29.58 9.84 -3.45
N ALA A 105 -30.62 10.34 -4.12
CA ALA A 105 -31.21 9.66 -5.28
C ALA A 105 -30.51 10.13 -6.57
N ILE A 106 -29.75 9.25 -7.23
CA ILE A 106 -29.12 9.59 -8.51
C ILE A 106 -29.05 8.41 -9.48
N SER A 107 -29.60 8.62 -10.68
CA SER A 107 -29.40 7.73 -11.82
C SER A 107 -28.23 8.23 -12.64
N ARG A 108 -27.30 7.32 -12.98
CA ARG A 108 -26.21 7.65 -13.91
C ARG A 108 -26.74 8.06 -15.29
N ASP A 109 -27.81 7.43 -15.77
CA ASP A 109 -28.34 7.71 -17.12
C ASP A 109 -28.86 9.14 -17.21
N ILE A 110 -29.59 9.60 -16.18
CA ILE A 110 -30.04 11.00 -16.06
C ILE A 110 -28.83 11.92 -15.92
N PHE A 111 -27.92 11.61 -15.00
CA PHE A 111 -26.73 12.43 -14.73
C PHE A 111 -25.88 12.65 -16.00
N ARG A 112 -25.73 11.62 -16.83
CA ARG A 112 -24.93 11.64 -18.07
C ARG A 112 -25.55 12.41 -19.22
N CYS A 113 -26.82 12.80 -19.14
CA CYS A 113 -27.40 13.69 -20.14
C CYS A 113 -26.81 15.09 -20.05
N GLU A 114 -26.53 15.54 -18.83
CA GLU A 114 -26.02 16.88 -18.54
C GLU A 114 -24.50 16.91 -18.30
N ASN A 115 -23.87 15.74 -18.10
CA ASN A 115 -22.45 15.65 -17.73
C ASN A 115 -21.65 14.71 -18.66
N ASP A 116 -20.42 15.12 -18.98
CA ASP A 116 -19.53 14.40 -19.90
C ASP A 116 -18.72 13.26 -19.26
N ASN A 117 -18.69 13.20 -17.93
CA ASN A 117 -18.00 12.16 -17.16
C ASN A 117 -18.87 11.71 -15.97
N ASP A 118 -18.36 10.79 -15.15
CA ASP A 118 -19.07 10.22 -14.01
C ASP A 118 -18.75 10.94 -12.68
N TRP A 119 -17.98 12.03 -12.70
CA TRP A 119 -17.66 12.82 -11.51
C TRP A 119 -18.93 13.50 -10.98
N GLY A 120 -19.47 13.02 -9.87
CA GLY A 120 -20.72 13.50 -9.30
C GLY A 120 -21.94 12.61 -9.58
N ALA A 121 -21.74 11.46 -10.25
CA ALA A 121 -22.77 10.45 -10.50
C ALA A 121 -23.06 9.56 -9.28
N SER A 122 -22.34 9.72 -8.16
CA SER A 122 -22.47 8.91 -6.95
C SER A 122 -22.91 9.72 -5.73
N VAL A 123 -23.32 9.02 -4.67
CA VAL A 123 -23.49 9.58 -3.33
C VAL A 123 -22.14 10.01 -2.76
N ILE A 124 -21.11 9.17 -2.83
CA ILE A 124 -19.73 9.50 -2.45
C ILE A 124 -18.83 9.45 -3.68
N ASN A 125 -18.25 10.59 -4.05
CA ASN A 125 -17.38 10.76 -5.20
C ASN A 125 -15.97 11.10 -4.71
N ILE A 126 -14.97 10.30 -5.10
CA ILE A 126 -13.59 10.45 -4.62
C ILE A 126 -12.63 10.62 -5.81
N LYS A 127 -11.80 11.65 -5.72
CA LYS A 127 -10.70 11.99 -6.61
C LYS A 127 -9.53 12.52 -5.78
N GLY A 128 -8.98 11.65 -4.93
CA GLY A 128 -7.90 11.96 -4.00
C GLY A 128 -7.30 10.69 -3.42
N ASN A 129 -6.14 10.82 -2.78
CA ASN A 129 -5.34 9.73 -2.23
C ASN A 129 -5.37 9.74 -0.70
N ASP A 130 -5.07 8.59 -0.10
CA ASP A 130 -5.08 8.41 1.36
C ASP A 130 -6.43 8.71 1.98
N ILE A 131 -7.46 8.15 1.35
CA ILE A 131 -8.83 8.36 1.77
C ILE A 131 -9.27 7.20 2.65
N ILE A 132 -9.88 7.52 3.79
CA ILE A 132 -10.38 6.54 4.74
C ILE A 132 -11.85 6.82 5.01
N LEU A 133 -12.68 5.82 4.74
CA LEU A 133 -14.10 5.82 5.10
C LEU A 133 -14.30 4.82 6.24
N GLN A 134 -14.85 5.28 7.36
CA GLN A 134 -15.07 4.44 8.52
C GLN A 134 -16.42 4.68 9.18
N ASN A 135 -17.11 3.61 9.54
CA ASN A 135 -18.38 3.66 10.29
C ASN A 135 -19.52 4.47 9.60
N ILE A 136 -19.56 4.51 8.26
CA ILE A 136 -20.60 5.24 7.52
C ILE A 136 -21.46 4.29 6.68
N THR A 137 -22.70 4.69 6.43
CA THR A 137 -23.59 4.05 5.46
C THR A 137 -23.87 5.03 4.31
N ALA A 138 -23.59 4.65 3.07
CA ALA A 138 -23.92 5.42 1.88
C ALA A 138 -25.00 4.72 1.05
N VAL A 139 -26.03 5.45 0.64
CA VAL A 139 -27.22 4.89 0.00
C VAL A 139 -27.58 5.72 -1.23
N ASN A 140 -27.53 5.10 -2.39
CA ASN A 140 -28.20 5.64 -3.56
C ASN A 140 -29.64 5.13 -3.58
N THR A 141 -30.60 5.99 -3.23
CA THR A 141 -32.00 5.56 -3.05
C THR A 141 -32.76 5.42 -4.37
N TYR A 142 -32.19 5.87 -5.49
CA TYR A 142 -32.90 6.03 -6.76
C TYR A 142 -33.73 4.81 -7.18
N GLY A 143 -33.10 3.64 -7.30
CA GLY A 143 -33.77 2.43 -7.76
C GLY A 143 -34.66 1.75 -6.70
N PHE A 144 -34.51 2.11 -5.43
CA PHE A 144 -35.46 1.71 -4.38
C PHE A 144 -36.75 2.53 -4.46
N ASP A 145 -36.62 3.82 -4.80
CA ASP A 145 -37.74 4.77 -4.87
C ASP A 145 -38.47 4.73 -6.23
N LEU A 146 -37.78 4.35 -7.31
CA LEU A 146 -38.35 4.32 -8.65
C LEU A 146 -39.37 3.19 -8.80
N LYS A 147 -40.62 3.56 -9.06
CA LYS A 147 -41.74 2.62 -9.23
C LYS A 147 -41.74 1.94 -10.60
N GLU A 148 -41.64 2.74 -11.67
CA GLU A 148 -41.74 2.27 -13.05
C GLU A 148 -40.68 2.94 -13.93
N PRO A 149 -40.17 2.25 -14.96
CA PRO A 149 -39.24 2.86 -15.92
C PRO A 149 -39.93 3.96 -16.74
N PHE A 150 -39.14 4.94 -17.20
CA PHE A 150 -39.63 6.03 -18.05
C PHE A 150 -38.57 6.46 -19.07
N GLU A 151 -38.98 7.17 -20.12
CA GLU A 151 -38.08 7.65 -21.16
C GLU A 151 -37.65 9.10 -20.94
N ILE A 152 -36.41 9.40 -21.30
CA ILE A 152 -35.85 10.75 -21.34
C ILE A 152 -35.25 11.02 -22.72
N SER A 153 -35.29 12.28 -23.16
CA SER A 153 -34.49 12.76 -24.29
C SER A 153 -33.12 13.18 -23.76
N CYS A 154 -32.07 12.55 -24.26
CA CYS A 154 -30.71 12.68 -23.77
C CYS A 154 -29.78 12.89 -24.96
N ARG A 155 -29.33 14.14 -25.17
CA ARG A 155 -28.44 14.50 -26.30
C ARG A 155 -29.00 14.08 -27.67
N GLY A 156 -30.32 14.21 -27.85
CA GLY A 156 -31.00 13.86 -29.11
C GLY A 156 -31.38 12.39 -29.25
N GLU A 157 -31.06 11.54 -28.25
CA GLU A 157 -31.44 10.13 -28.22
C GLU A 157 -32.48 9.86 -27.13
N THR A 158 -33.48 9.02 -27.41
CA THR A 158 -34.39 8.52 -26.37
C THR A 158 -33.70 7.43 -25.56
N LYS A 159 -33.70 7.59 -24.23
CA LYS A 159 -33.16 6.59 -23.29
C LYS A 159 -34.21 6.17 -22.27
N THR A 160 -34.34 4.88 -22.05
CA THR A 160 -35.16 4.32 -20.98
C THR A 160 -34.38 4.31 -19.67
N VAL A 161 -34.83 5.08 -18.69
CA VAL A 161 -34.29 5.07 -17.33
C VAL A 161 -34.99 3.97 -16.55
N ARG A 162 -34.20 3.08 -15.95
CA ARG A 162 -34.70 1.89 -15.23
C ARG A 162 -34.19 1.87 -13.79
N LYS A 163 -34.92 1.16 -12.92
CA LYS A 163 -34.53 1.00 -11.51
C LYS A 163 -33.26 0.17 -11.34
N ASP A 164 -32.90 -0.64 -12.33
CA ASP A 164 -31.74 -1.54 -12.32
C ASP A 164 -30.53 -0.99 -13.11
N GLY A 165 -30.62 0.26 -13.60
CA GLY A 165 -29.50 0.95 -14.26
C GLY A 165 -28.35 1.28 -13.30
N HIS A 166 -27.24 1.83 -13.81
CA HIS A 166 -26.07 2.17 -12.98
C HIS A 166 -26.40 3.23 -11.93
N GLN A 167 -26.10 2.91 -10.67
CA GLN A 167 -26.42 3.71 -9.48
C GLN A 167 -25.32 3.52 -8.42
N PHE A 168 -24.40 4.48 -8.35
CA PHE A 168 -23.24 4.37 -7.48
C PHE A 168 -23.56 4.90 -6.06
N ALA A 169 -23.31 4.11 -5.03
CA ALA A 169 -23.20 4.60 -3.65
C ALA A 169 -21.77 5.09 -3.34
N LEU A 170 -20.76 4.44 -3.93
CA LEU A 170 -19.37 4.85 -3.88
C LEU A 170 -18.74 4.79 -5.27
N ARG A 171 -18.18 5.92 -5.71
CA ARG A 171 -17.40 6.04 -6.94
C ARG A 171 -16.08 6.71 -6.66
N THR A 172 -14.98 6.08 -7.05
CA THR A 172 -13.69 6.77 -7.16
C THR A 172 -13.36 7.04 -8.62
N MET A 173 -12.51 8.02 -8.88
CA MET A 173 -11.94 8.31 -10.19
C MET A 173 -10.43 8.47 -10.06
N PRO A 174 -9.67 8.25 -11.15
CA PRO A 174 -8.26 8.62 -11.17
C PRO A 174 -8.10 10.09 -10.75
N PRO A 175 -7.18 10.42 -9.82
CA PRO A 175 -6.00 9.64 -9.44
C PRO A 175 -6.15 8.82 -8.13
N THR A 176 -7.34 8.32 -7.78
CA THR A 176 -7.56 7.65 -6.49
C THR A 176 -6.82 6.30 -6.41
N GLN A 177 -5.61 6.35 -5.85
CA GLN A 177 -4.73 5.21 -5.65
C GLN A 177 -5.02 4.49 -4.33
N ARG A 178 -5.12 5.20 -3.20
CA ARG A 178 -5.27 4.56 -1.87
C ARG A 178 -6.60 4.90 -1.22
N LEU A 179 -7.46 3.89 -1.14
CA LEU A 179 -8.74 3.96 -0.42
C LEU A 179 -8.82 2.83 0.62
N THR A 180 -9.06 3.22 1.88
CA THR A 180 -9.43 2.31 2.96
C THR A 180 -10.90 2.47 3.29
N VAL A 181 -11.63 1.38 3.32
CA VAL A 181 -13.02 1.33 3.73
C VAL A 181 -13.18 0.29 4.83
N ASP A 182 -13.61 0.73 5.99
CA ASP A 182 -13.65 -0.12 7.19
C ASP A 182 -14.95 0.10 7.95
N ARG A 183 -15.73 -0.96 8.16
CA ARG A 183 -17.03 -0.90 8.84
C ARG A 183 -18.01 0.05 8.14
N CYS A 184 -18.13 -0.04 6.82
CA CYS A 184 -19.05 0.80 6.05
C CYS A 184 -20.10 -0.03 5.31
N ASN A 185 -21.26 0.57 5.04
CA ASN A 185 -22.28 -0.05 4.21
C ASN A 185 -22.55 0.78 2.95
N PHE A 186 -22.76 0.12 1.82
CA PHE A 186 -23.06 0.74 0.53
C PHE A 186 -24.27 0.07 -0.10
N TYR A 187 -25.27 0.88 -0.43
CA TYR A 187 -26.56 0.40 -0.90
C TYR A 187 -26.95 1.12 -2.19
N SER A 188 -27.34 0.36 -3.20
CA SER A 188 -28.22 0.83 -4.28
C SER A 188 -29.09 -0.35 -4.72
N PHE A 189 -30.16 -0.10 -5.47
CA PHE A 189 -30.93 -1.19 -6.10
C PHE A 189 -30.31 -1.58 -7.46
N GLY A 190 -29.69 -0.61 -8.14
CA GLY A 190 -29.14 -0.75 -9.48
C GLY A 190 -27.73 -1.31 -9.53
N GLY A 191 -27.13 -1.28 -10.72
CA GLY A 191 -25.77 -1.76 -10.93
C GLY A 191 -24.68 -0.83 -10.42
N ASP A 192 -23.47 -1.35 -10.31
CA ASP A 192 -22.25 -0.62 -9.92
C ASP A 192 -22.29 0.10 -8.55
N THR A 193 -22.98 -0.41 -7.53
CA THR A 193 -23.06 0.24 -6.20
C THR A 193 -21.72 0.73 -5.65
N VAL A 194 -20.68 -0.12 -5.71
CA VAL A 194 -19.32 0.12 -5.22
C VAL A 194 -18.36 -0.01 -6.41
N SER A 195 -18.02 1.13 -6.99
CA SER A 195 -17.26 1.23 -8.23
C SER A 195 -16.02 2.11 -8.04
N PRO A 196 -14.98 1.63 -7.34
CA PRO A 196 -13.72 2.33 -7.30
C PRO A 196 -12.96 2.13 -8.62
N TRP A 197 -12.51 3.23 -9.23
CA TRP A 197 -11.87 3.27 -10.54
C TRP A 197 -10.55 3.99 -10.52
N ASP A 198 -9.52 3.20 -10.70
CA ASP A 198 -8.23 3.56 -11.25
C ASP A 198 -7.63 2.24 -11.74
N VAL A 199 -7.75 1.97 -13.05
CA VAL A 199 -7.24 0.71 -13.63
C VAL A 199 -5.71 0.65 -13.58
N GLU A 200 -5.06 1.80 -13.41
CA GLU A 200 -3.61 1.92 -13.49
C GLU A 200 -2.99 1.74 -12.11
N ASN A 201 -3.46 2.51 -11.12
CA ASN A 201 -2.82 2.60 -9.81
C ASN A 201 -3.72 2.12 -8.65
N GLY A 202 -5.02 1.92 -8.87
CA GLY A 202 -6.00 1.72 -7.80
C GLY A 202 -5.68 0.58 -6.84
N THR A 203 -5.58 0.88 -5.54
CA THR A 203 -5.41 -0.06 -4.44
C THR A 203 -6.47 0.18 -3.37
N TYR A 204 -7.36 -0.79 -3.19
CA TYR A 204 -8.59 -0.60 -2.41
C TYR A 204 -8.74 -1.67 -1.34
N THR A 205 -9.12 -1.25 -0.14
CA THR A 205 -9.44 -2.19 0.95
C THR A 205 -10.84 -1.99 1.47
N PHE A 206 -11.53 -3.11 1.70
CA PHE A 206 -12.86 -3.16 2.26
C PHE A 206 -12.88 -4.17 3.39
N THR A 207 -13.11 -3.73 4.63
CA THR A 207 -13.13 -4.61 5.79
C THR A 207 -14.43 -4.44 6.54
N ASN A 208 -15.10 -5.55 6.90
CA ASN A 208 -16.37 -5.52 7.63
C ASN A 208 -17.44 -4.65 6.96
N CYS A 209 -17.65 -4.79 5.64
CA CYS A 209 -18.58 -3.95 4.90
C CYS A 209 -19.84 -4.71 4.45
N THR A 210 -20.97 -4.01 4.30
CA THR A 210 -22.13 -4.52 3.55
C THR A 210 -22.20 -3.82 2.21
N MET A 211 -22.40 -4.57 1.13
CA MET A 211 -22.53 -4.05 -0.23
C MET A 211 -23.77 -4.67 -0.86
N GLU A 212 -24.72 -3.85 -1.28
CA GLU A 212 -25.99 -4.27 -1.85
C GLU A 212 -26.22 -3.62 -3.22
N GLY A 213 -26.63 -4.42 -4.19
CA GLY A 213 -26.96 -3.91 -5.51
C GLY A 213 -27.38 -4.93 -6.54
N GLY A 214 -27.68 -4.40 -7.71
CA GLY A 214 -27.98 -5.12 -8.93
C GLY A 214 -26.70 -5.55 -9.66
N VAL A 215 -26.67 -5.39 -10.98
CA VAL A 215 -25.62 -5.97 -11.82
C VAL A 215 -24.25 -5.35 -11.53
N ASP A 216 -23.21 -6.18 -11.37
CA ASP A 216 -21.81 -5.76 -11.18
C ASP A 216 -21.63 -4.78 -9.99
N PHE A 217 -22.45 -4.91 -8.93
CA PHE A 217 -22.50 -3.92 -7.86
C PHE A 217 -21.19 -3.78 -7.06
N TYR A 218 -20.33 -4.79 -7.07
CA TYR A 218 -18.95 -4.67 -6.62
C TYR A 218 -18.02 -4.79 -7.82
N CYS A 219 -17.51 -3.66 -8.30
CA CYS A 219 -16.76 -3.57 -9.56
C CYS A 219 -15.45 -2.78 -9.46
N PRO A 220 -14.50 -3.20 -8.60
CA PRO A 220 -13.20 -2.55 -8.49
C PRO A 220 -12.34 -2.70 -9.75
N ARG A 221 -11.43 -1.74 -9.92
CA ARG A 221 -10.46 -1.68 -11.00
C ARG A 221 -9.05 -1.54 -10.41
N GLY A 222 -8.08 -2.34 -10.85
CA GLY A 222 -6.75 -2.40 -10.22
C GLY A 222 -6.63 -3.52 -9.18
N TRP A 223 -6.17 -3.21 -7.96
CA TRP A 223 -6.01 -4.16 -6.86
C TRP A 223 -7.04 -3.89 -5.75
N ALA A 224 -7.78 -4.93 -5.36
CA ALA A 224 -8.76 -4.82 -4.29
C ALA A 224 -8.68 -5.99 -3.31
N TYR A 225 -8.87 -5.68 -2.03
CA TYR A 225 -8.94 -6.67 -0.96
C TYR A 225 -10.19 -6.43 -0.11
N ALA A 226 -11.15 -7.35 -0.19
CA ALA A 226 -12.38 -7.35 0.60
C ALA A 226 -12.33 -8.49 1.63
N ASP A 227 -12.51 -8.19 2.91
CA ASP A 227 -12.42 -9.17 4.00
C ASP A 227 -13.55 -8.99 5.02
N ARG A 228 -14.23 -10.08 5.36
CA ARG A 228 -15.40 -10.08 6.26
C ARG A 228 -16.55 -9.20 5.75
N CYS A 229 -16.80 -9.22 4.45
CA CYS A 229 -17.85 -8.44 3.82
C CYS A 229 -19.13 -9.26 3.58
N TYR A 230 -20.25 -8.56 3.46
CA TYR A 230 -21.56 -9.10 3.09
C TYR A 230 -21.97 -8.54 1.74
N PHE A 231 -22.33 -9.42 0.81
CA PHE A 231 -22.74 -9.09 -0.55
C PHE A 231 -24.23 -9.46 -0.71
N ILE A 232 -25.09 -8.48 -1.00
CA ILE A 232 -26.55 -8.65 -1.11
C ILE A 232 -26.97 -8.37 -2.55
N CYS A 233 -27.39 -9.40 -3.27
CA CYS A 233 -27.52 -9.36 -4.73
C CYS A 233 -29.00 -9.23 -5.18
N HIS A 234 -29.33 -8.17 -5.93
CA HIS A 234 -30.66 -7.90 -6.50
C HIS A 234 -30.73 -8.10 -8.01
N ASN A 235 -30.18 -9.22 -8.51
CA ASN A 235 -30.26 -9.55 -9.94
C ASN A 235 -29.87 -11.01 -10.23
N LYS A 236 -30.17 -11.47 -11.46
CA LYS A 236 -29.84 -12.82 -11.97
C LYS A 236 -28.65 -12.86 -12.94
N ASN A 237 -27.88 -11.77 -13.04
CA ASN A 237 -26.77 -11.61 -13.98
C ASN A 237 -25.41 -11.82 -13.30
N ALA A 238 -25.02 -10.93 -12.38
CA ALA A 238 -23.73 -10.94 -11.71
C ALA A 238 -23.71 -9.98 -10.51
N ALA A 239 -23.12 -10.41 -9.39
CA ALA A 239 -22.88 -9.55 -8.22
C ALA A 239 -21.53 -8.83 -8.32
N ILE A 240 -20.47 -9.56 -8.67
CA ILE A 240 -19.10 -9.05 -8.73
C ILE A 240 -18.58 -8.97 -10.16
N TRP A 241 -17.77 -7.94 -10.40
CA TRP A 241 -17.04 -7.70 -11.62
C TRP A 241 -15.65 -7.15 -11.28
N HIS A 242 -14.68 -7.28 -12.19
CA HIS A 242 -13.35 -6.74 -11.98
C HIS A 242 -12.71 -6.28 -13.28
N ASP A 243 -12.00 -5.15 -13.22
CA ASP A 243 -11.13 -4.68 -14.28
C ASP A 243 -9.67 -4.82 -13.87
N GLY A 244 -9.03 -5.88 -14.33
CA GLY A 244 -7.61 -6.14 -14.10
C GLY A 244 -6.83 -6.08 -15.40
N ARG A 245 -7.26 -5.26 -16.38
CA ARG A 245 -6.73 -5.31 -17.76
C ARG A 245 -5.33 -4.76 -17.94
N GLU A 246 -4.92 -3.85 -17.07
CA GLU A 246 -3.67 -3.13 -17.25
C GLU A 246 -2.48 -3.96 -16.81
N TYR A 247 -2.58 -4.67 -15.69
CA TYR A 247 -1.48 -5.46 -15.13
C TYR A 247 -1.88 -6.90 -14.89
N MET A 248 -0.96 -7.83 -15.18
CA MET A 248 -1.23 -9.26 -15.03
C MET A 248 -1.52 -9.59 -13.56
N ASP A 249 -0.89 -8.87 -12.64
CA ASP A 249 -1.11 -9.04 -11.22
C ASP A 249 -2.27 -8.20 -10.64
N SER A 250 -2.96 -7.36 -11.42
CA SER A 250 -4.20 -6.70 -10.94
C SER A 250 -5.23 -7.75 -10.57
N LYS A 251 -5.71 -7.71 -9.32
CA LYS A 251 -6.58 -8.74 -8.75
C LYS A 251 -7.55 -8.18 -7.72
N SER A 252 -8.72 -8.78 -7.64
CA SER A 252 -9.66 -8.58 -6.54
C SER A 252 -9.78 -9.86 -5.71
N VAL A 253 -9.43 -9.76 -4.43
CA VAL A 253 -9.46 -10.85 -3.46
C VAL A 253 -10.59 -10.61 -2.48
N ILE A 254 -11.53 -11.55 -2.43
CA ILE A 254 -12.67 -11.55 -1.52
C ILE A 254 -12.48 -12.70 -0.54
N LYS A 255 -12.35 -12.38 0.75
CA LYS A 255 -11.98 -13.31 1.82
C LYS A 255 -12.99 -13.30 2.95
N ASN A 256 -13.25 -14.47 3.53
CA ASN A 256 -14.11 -14.63 4.72
C ASN A 256 -15.47 -13.91 4.60
N SER A 257 -16.07 -13.90 3.41
CA SER A 257 -17.22 -13.05 3.08
C SER A 257 -18.46 -13.88 2.72
N GLU A 258 -19.64 -13.33 2.93
CA GLU A 258 -20.91 -13.99 2.66
C GLU A 258 -21.65 -13.32 1.49
N PHE A 259 -22.19 -14.15 0.60
CA PHE A 259 -23.09 -13.72 -0.46
C PHE A 259 -24.50 -14.25 -0.19
N ILE A 260 -25.47 -13.36 -0.27
CA ILE A 260 -26.90 -13.64 -0.29
C ILE A 260 -27.53 -12.87 -1.45
N GLY A 261 -28.77 -13.17 -1.81
CA GLY A 261 -29.48 -12.40 -2.81
C GLY A 261 -30.83 -12.98 -3.18
N ASP A 262 -31.42 -12.42 -4.23
CA ASP A 262 -32.64 -12.91 -4.86
C ASP A 262 -32.48 -14.34 -5.38
N ASP A 263 -33.60 -15.04 -5.54
CA ASP A 263 -33.60 -16.41 -6.06
C ASP A 263 -32.96 -16.50 -7.44
N GLY A 264 -31.92 -17.34 -7.52
CA GLY A 264 -31.13 -17.52 -8.74
C GLY A 264 -30.12 -16.42 -9.01
N TYR A 265 -29.69 -15.66 -7.99
CA TYR A 265 -28.57 -14.72 -8.16
C TYR A 265 -27.28 -15.45 -8.57
N LYS A 266 -26.43 -14.74 -9.32
CA LYS A 266 -25.16 -15.25 -9.85
C LYS A 266 -23.99 -14.48 -9.24
N LEU A 267 -22.88 -15.18 -8.99
CA LEU A 267 -21.72 -14.57 -8.33
C LEU A 267 -21.11 -13.44 -9.14
N GLY A 268 -20.82 -13.62 -10.42
CA GLY A 268 -20.09 -12.59 -11.14
C GLY A 268 -19.93 -12.83 -12.62
N ARG A 269 -19.35 -11.84 -13.29
CA ARG A 269 -18.97 -11.90 -14.70
C ARG A 269 -17.75 -11.03 -14.95
N TYR A 270 -17.17 -11.14 -16.14
CA TYR A 270 -16.09 -10.25 -16.57
C TYR A 270 -16.18 -9.98 -18.08
N HIS A 271 -15.84 -8.74 -18.45
CA HIS A 271 -15.78 -8.27 -19.85
C HIS A 271 -14.35 -8.01 -20.31
N ARG A 272 -13.42 -7.90 -19.36
CA ARG A 272 -12.01 -7.59 -19.55
C ARG A 272 -11.20 -8.66 -18.83
N ASP A 273 -9.88 -8.64 -19.01
CA ASP A 273 -9.01 -9.42 -18.14
C ASP A 273 -9.34 -9.14 -16.67
N ALA A 274 -9.65 -10.22 -15.97
CA ALA A 274 -9.96 -10.19 -14.56
C ALA A 274 -9.05 -11.19 -13.84
N GLN A 275 -8.86 -10.97 -12.54
CA GLN A 275 -8.26 -11.95 -11.66
C GLN A 275 -9.04 -11.89 -10.35
N LEU A 276 -9.85 -12.91 -10.09
CA LEU A 276 -10.77 -12.95 -8.95
C LEU A 276 -10.39 -14.11 -8.04
N TYR A 277 -10.25 -13.85 -6.74
CA TYR A 277 -10.09 -14.88 -5.72
C TYR A 277 -11.23 -14.82 -4.74
N LEU A 278 -11.91 -15.95 -4.51
CA LEU A 278 -12.90 -16.12 -3.46
C LEU A 278 -12.36 -17.15 -2.46
N ILE A 279 -12.08 -16.70 -1.23
CA ILE A 279 -11.37 -17.48 -0.22
C ILE A 279 -12.21 -17.53 1.06
N ASN A 280 -12.57 -18.73 1.52
CA ASN A 280 -13.45 -18.93 2.68
C ASN A 280 -14.81 -18.21 2.54
N CYS A 281 -15.33 -18.08 1.32
CA CYS A 281 -16.62 -17.43 1.09
C CYS A 281 -17.79 -18.38 1.30
N THR A 282 -18.91 -17.85 1.80
CA THR A 282 -20.17 -18.60 1.94
C THR A 282 -21.24 -18.05 1.02
N PHE A 283 -22.07 -18.93 0.45
CA PHE A 283 -23.14 -18.58 -0.49
C PHE A 283 -24.49 -19.10 0.02
N SER A 284 -25.57 -18.34 -0.16
CA SER A 284 -26.92 -18.80 0.23
C SER A 284 -27.46 -19.90 -0.68
N GLU A 285 -28.47 -20.61 -0.18
CA GLU A 285 -29.01 -21.81 -0.82
C GLU A 285 -29.62 -21.54 -2.20
N ASN A 286 -30.17 -20.36 -2.40
CA ASN A 286 -30.80 -19.92 -3.63
C ASN A 286 -29.82 -19.39 -4.69
N MET A 287 -28.50 -19.45 -4.46
CA MET A 287 -27.50 -19.12 -5.48
C MET A 287 -27.62 -20.05 -6.69
N ALA A 288 -27.69 -19.46 -7.89
CA ALA A 288 -27.77 -20.20 -9.14
C ALA A 288 -26.52 -21.06 -9.39
N ASP A 289 -26.71 -22.19 -10.06
CA ASP A 289 -25.62 -23.00 -10.61
C ASP A 289 -25.06 -22.34 -11.87
N ALA A 290 -24.26 -21.29 -11.67
CA ALA A 290 -23.64 -20.53 -12.74
C ALA A 290 -22.25 -20.06 -12.33
N LYS A 291 -21.24 -20.43 -13.12
CA LYS A 291 -19.86 -19.96 -12.95
C LYS A 291 -19.78 -18.45 -13.06
N ILE A 292 -18.73 -17.88 -12.50
CA ILE A 292 -18.29 -16.54 -12.91
C ILE A 292 -17.89 -16.63 -14.38
N TYR A 293 -18.56 -15.88 -15.25
CA TYR A 293 -18.48 -16.11 -16.70
C TYR A 293 -17.95 -14.90 -17.47
N ASN A 294 -17.25 -15.18 -18.57
CA ASN A 294 -16.92 -14.16 -19.56
C ASN A 294 -18.17 -13.79 -20.37
N VAL A 295 -18.46 -12.50 -20.49
CA VAL A 295 -19.56 -12.03 -21.34
C VAL A 295 -19.12 -12.03 -22.80
N LYS A 296 -19.86 -12.74 -23.66
CA LYS A 296 -19.56 -12.86 -25.09
C LYS A 296 -19.61 -11.48 -25.77
N GLY A 297 -18.53 -11.09 -26.46
CA GLY A 297 -18.50 -9.89 -27.33
C GLY A 297 -17.31 -8.96 -27.12
N ASP A 298 -16.50 -9.19 -26.08
CA ASP A 298 -15.32 -8.39 -25.76
C ASP A 298 -14.16 -9.32 -25.40
N ASN A 299 -13.64 -10.02 -26.41
CA ASN A 299 -12.91 -11.29 -26.23
C ASN A 299 -11.37 -11.16 -26.27
N ASN A 300 -10.81 -9.96 -26.24
CA ASN A 300 -9.35 -9.78 -26.23
C ASN A 300 -8.76 -9.93 -24.83
N LEU A 301 -9.00 -11.08 -24.20
CA LEU A 301 -8.40 -11.43 -22.91
C LEU A 301 -6.93 -11.76 -23.12
N ARG A 302 -6.07 -10.99 -22.44
CA ARG A 302 -4.61 -11.07 -22.52
C ARG A 302 -4.05 -12.27 -21.76
N TRP A 303 -4.69 -12.65 -20.66
CA TRP A 303 -4.19 -13.67 -19.72
C TRP A 303 -5.20 -14.79 -19.44
N GLY A 304 -6.25 -14.91 -20.27
CA GLY A 304 -7.25 -15.97 -20.16
C GLY A 304 -8.14 -15.87 -18.91
N GLU A 305 -8.78 -16.98 -18.56
CA GLU A 305 -9.63 -17.10 -17.37
C GLU A 305 -8.77 -17.27 -16.11
N ARG A 306 -8.97 -16.40 -15.11
CA ARG A 306 -8.20 -16.37 -13.86
C ARG A 306 -9.11 -16.19 -12.65
N ILE A 307 -9.96 -17.19 -12.44
CA ILE A 307 -10.96 -17.20 -11.37
C ILE A 307 -10.61 -18.32 -10.39
N TYR A 308 -10.39 -17.96 -9.14
CA TYR A 308 -9.83 -18.85 -8.14
C TYR A 308 -10.72 -18.98 -6.91
N TYR A 309 -10.81 -20.19 -6.39
CA TYR A 309 -11.64 -20.56 -5.27
C TYR A 309 -10.83 -21.38 -4.27
N TYR A 310 -11.01 -21.09 -2.98
CA TYR A 310 -10.48 -21.91 -1.91
C TYR A 310 -11.43 -21.92 -0.71
N ASN A 311 -11.85 -23.11 -0.28
CA ASN A 311 -12.72 -23.34 0.87
C ASN A 311 -14.04 -22.54 0.80
N CYS A 312 -14.59 -22.39 -0.40
CA CYS A 312 -15.91 -21.80 -0.61
C CYS A 312 -17.01 -22.82 -0.32
N LYS A 313 -18.13 -22.37 0.26
CA LYS A 313 -19.23 -23.25 0.66
C LYS A 313 -20.58 -22.62 0.33
N LYS A 314 -21.51 -23.41 -0.20
CA LYS A 314 -22.91 -23.00 -0.38
C LYS A 314 -23.80 -23.72 0.63
N LYS A 315 -24.77 -23.00 1.20
CA LYS A 315 -25.83 -23.59 2.04
C LYS A 315 -26.69 -24.53 1.17
N GLY A 316 -27.00 -25.74 1.66
CA GLY A 316 -27.80 -26.71 0.91
C GLY A 316 -27.07 -27.48 -0.21
N GLY A 317 -25.73 -27.42 -0.28
CA GLY A 317 -24.92 -28.25 -1.18
C GLY A 317 -23.97 -27.45 -2.08
N THR A 318 -22.80 -28.01 -2.37
CA THR A 318 -21.75 -27.34 -3.15
C THR A 318 -21.79 -27.69 -4.63
N TYR A 319 -21.58 -26.71 -5.52
CA TYR A 319 -21.41 -26.95 -6.95
C TYR A 319 -19.95 -27.26 -7.28
N ASP A 320 -19.73 -28.07 -8.32
CA ASP A 320 -18.40 -28.57 -8.68
C ASP A 320 -17.47 -27.48 -9.22
N TRP A 321 -18.01 -26.41 -9.79
CA TRP A 321 -17.23 -25.43 -10.53
C TRP A 321 -16.43 -24.45 -9.66
N TYR A 322 -16.72 -24.36 -8.35
CA TYR A 322 -15.90 -23.58 -7.39
C TYR A 322 -15.18 -24.47 -6.38
N LYS A 323 -14.93 -25.74 -6.71
CA LYS A 323 -13.97 -26.56 -5.97
C LYS A 323 -12.63 -25.85 -5.87
N ASN A 324 -11.87 -26.16 -4.82
CA ASN A 324 -10.53 -25.61 -4.64
C ASN A 324 -9.70 -25.80 -5.92
N ASN A 325 -9.26 -24.70 -6.51
CA ASN A 325 -8.42 -24.69 -7.70
C ASN A 325 -7.08 -23.97 -7.46
N ILE A 326 -6.81 -23.65 -6.20
CA ILE A 326 -5.52 -23.23 -5.65
C ILE A 326 -5.25 -24.03 -4.37
N THR A 327 -3.98 -24.10 -3.98
CA THR A 327 -3.52 -24.75 -2.76
C THR A 327 -3.79 -23.91 -1.51
N LYS A 328 -3.69 -24.56 -0.35
CA LYS A 328 -3.77 -23.89 0.95
C LYS A 328 -2.69 -22.82 1.13
N ASP A 329 -1.49 -23.07 0.64
CA ASP A 329 -0.36 -22.15 0.78
C ASP A 329 -0.52 -20.93 -0.14
N GLU A 330 -1.00 -21.13 -1.37
CA GLU A 330 -1.39 -20.02 -2.27
C GLU A 330 -2.51 -19.17 -1.63
N ALA A 331 -3.53 -19.79 -1.05
CA ALA A 331 -4.59 -19.06 -0.35
C ALA A 331 -4.10 -18.31 0.90
N LYS A 332 -3.08 -18.85 1.59
CA LYS A 332 -2.52 -18.27 2.82
C LYS A 332 -1.77 -16.96 2.53
N VAL A 333 -1.07 -16.88 1.40
CA VAL A 333 -0.31 -15.68 1.01
C VAL A 333 -1.18 -14.55 0.45
N LEU A 334 -2.47 -14.77 0.22
CA LEU A 334 -3.45 -13.72 -0.14
C LEU A 334 -3.86 -12.93 1.12
N THR A 335 -2.90 -12.18 1.67
CA THR A 335 -3.12 -11.16 2.71
C THR A 335 -3.35 -9.79 2.07
N ARG A 336 -3.87 -8.82 2.83
CA ARG A 336 -4.02 -7.44 2.37
C ARG A 336 -2.69 -6.90 1.85
N GLU A 337 -1.63 -7.12 2.61
CA GLU A 337 -0.27 -6.62 2.33
C GLU A 337 0.28 -7.21 1.03
N ASN A 338 0.08 -8.50 0.79
CA ASN A 338 0.56 -9.16 -0.43
C ASN A 338 -0.33 -8.92 -1.65
N VAL A 339 -1.61 -8.60 -1.47
CA VAL A 339 -2.52 -8.31 -2.58
C VAL A 339 -2.28 -6.90 -3.11
N LEU A 340 -2.07 -5.93 -2.22
CA LEU A 340 -1.80 -4.54 -2.61
C LEU A 340 -0.30 -4.32 -2.89
N MET A 341 0.56 -5.14 -2.27
CA MET A 341 2.02 -5.12 -2.41
C MET A 341 2.63 -3.74 -2.07
N ASP A 342 3.82 -3.49 -2.62
CA ASP A 342 4.55 -2.23 -2.48
C ASP A 342 3.73 -1.00 -2.92
N ARG A 343 2.73 -1.17 -3.81
CA ARG A 343 1.86 -0.09 -4.31
C ARG A 343 1.10 0.64 -3.21
N TRP A 344 0.81 -0.05 -2.10
CA TRP A 344 0.18 0.58 -0.93
C TRP A 344 1.17 1.43 -0.13
N TYR A 345 2.37 0.90 0.09
CA TYR A 345 3.38 1.50 0.96
C TYR A 345 4.21 2.58 0.27
N HIS A 346 4.36 2.46 -1.05
CA HIS A 346 5.10 3.36 -1.93
C HIS A 346 4.15 3.82 -3.05
N PRO A 347 3.28 4.79 -2.75
CA PRO A 347 2.37 5.35 -3.75
C PRO A 347 3.22 6.06 -4.80
N VAL A 348 2.77 6.02 -6.03
CA VAL A 348 3.40 6.80 -7.09
C VAL A 348 2.57 8.06 -7.30
N GLN A 349 3.18 9.12 -7.80
CA GLN A 349 2.38 10.19 -8.38
C GLN A 349 1.48 9.55 -9.45
N TYR A 350 0.25 10.05 -9.60
CA TYR A 350 -0.63 9.56 -10.66
C TYR A 350 0.07 9.65 -12.00
N LEU A 351 0.41 8.49 -12.53
CA LEU A 351 1.09 8.30 -13.79
C LEU A 351 0.26 7.32 -14.60
N LYS A 352 0.15 7.59 -15.90
CA LYS A 352 -0.51 6.66 -16.77
C LYS A 352 0.31 5.38 -16.90
N SER A 353 -0.34 4.28 -17.22
CA SER A 353 0.25 2.96 -17.40
C SER A 353 1.41 2.92 -18.40
N HIS A 354 1.45 3.87 -19.35
CA HIS A 354 2.55 4.05 -20.31
C HIS A 354 3.71 4.94 -19.81
N GLU A 355 3.54 5.64 -18.68
CA GLU A 355 4.51 6.56 -18.08
C GLU A 355 5.31 5.93 -16.93
N TYR A 356 4.81 4.83 -16.31
CA TYR A 356 5.47 4.21 -15.16
C TYR A 356 5.26 2.69 -15.07
N PRO A 357 6.33 1.88 -14.90
CA PRO A 357 6.20 0.44 -14.71
C PRO A 357 5.79 0.11 -13.26
N ILE A 358 4.65 -0.55 -13.09
CA ILE A 358 4.17 -1.05 -11.79
C ILE A 358 4.53 -2.55 -11.66
N PRO A 359 4.95 -3.07 -10.48
CA PRO A 359 5.42 -4.46 -10.32
C PRO A 359 4.41 -5.54 -10.75
N GLY A 360 4.55 -6.12 -11.95
CA GLY A 360 3.65 -7.18 -12.45
C GLY A 360 2.98 -6.94 -13.81
N ASN A 361 3.51 -6.03 -14.64
CA ASN A 361 3.07 -5.85 -16.02
C ASN A 361 3.88 -6.69 -17.02
N ASP A 362 3.23 -7.64 -17.69
CA ASP A 362 3.79 -8.36 -18.85
C ASP A 362 3.45 -7.71 -20.21
N LYS A 363 2.88 -6.48 -20.25
CA LYS A 363 2.61 -5.75 -21.49
C LYS A 363 3.33 -4.40 -21.56
N LEU A 364 4.56 -4.49 -22.08
CA LEU A 364 5.29 -3.48 -22.85
C LEU A 364 5.53 -2.13 -22.16
N SER A 365 6.34 -2.13 -21.10
CA SER A 365 7.49 -1.22 -21.08
C SER A 365 8.65 -1.97 -21.73
N THR A 366 9.10 -1.53 -22.89
CA THR A 366 10.39 -2.00 -23.41
C THR A 366 11.48 -1.34 -22.57
N LYS A 367 11.80 -2.02 -21.46
CA LYS A 367 12.88 -1.82 -20.47
C LYS A 367 12.57 -0.86 -19.30
N LEU A 368 12.21 -1.44 -18.14
CA LEU A 368 13.10 -1.23 -16.98
C LEU A 368 14.44 -1.82 -17.40
N LYS A 369 15.51 -1.02 -17.34
CA LYS A 369 16.84 -1.60 -17.50
C LYS A 369 17.10 -2.41 -16.23
N ILE A 370 16.82 -3.69 -16.28
CA ILE A 370 17.22 -4.64 -15.26
C ILE A 370 18.72 -4.89 -15.38
N ASP A 371 19.37 -5.09 -14.26
CA ASP A 371 20.73 -5.57 -14.20
C ASP A 371 20.73 -6.84 -13.34
N LEU A 372 21.12 -7.96 -13.95
CA LEU A 372 21.05 -9.28 -13.31
C LEU A 372 21.78 -9.29 -11.96
N ALA A 373 22.93 -8.62 -11.86
CA ALA A 373 23.66 -8.56 -10.62
C ALA A 373 22.99 -7.66 -9.58
N ALA A 374 22.42 -6.53 -9.98
CA ALA A 374 21.65 -5.69 -9.08
C ALA A 374 20.42 -6.44 -8.54
N ASP A 375 19.68 -7.16 -9.39
CA ASP A 375 18.51 -7.96 -8.98
C ASP A 375 18.90 -9.07 -7.99
N ASN A 376 19.99 -9.78 -8.29
CA ASN A 376 20.53 -10.80 -7.39
C ASN A 376 21.02 -10.20 -6.05
N MET A 377 21.57 -8.97 -6.06
CA MET A 377 21.90 -8.25 -4.83
C MET A 377 20.64 -7.90 -4.01
N LEU A 378 19.52 -7.53 -4.64
CA LEU A 378 18.25 -7.30 -3.93
C LEU A 378 17.73 -8.58 -3.24
N ILE A 379 17.84 -9.71 -3.94
CA ILE A 379 17.46 -11.02 -3.40
C ILE A 379 18.38 -11.42 -2.24
N ALA A 380 19.68 -11.16 -2.34
CA ALA A 380 20.66 -11.52 -1.33
C ALA A 380 20.69 -10.59 -0.09
N GLN A 381 20.15 -9.38 -0.17
CA GLN A 381 20.17 -8.43 0.95
C GLN A 381 19.41 -9.02 2.16
N ARG A 382 20.10 -9.09 3.31
CA ARG A 382 19.56 -9.60 4.57
C ARG A 382 18.62 -8.57 5.22
N ASN A 383 17.82 -9.01 6.19
CA ASN A 383 16.91 -8.15 6.94
C ASN A 383 17.64 -7.07 7.77
N CYS A 384 18.89 -7.33 8.15
CA CYS A 384 19.78 -6.35 8.80
C CYS A 384 20.10 -5.15 7.88
N GLY A 385 19.85 -5.26 6.56
CA GLY A 385 20.19 -4.27 5.54
C GLY A 385 21.54 -4.44 4.85
N GLY A 386 22.45 -5.24 5.41
CA GLY A 386 23.73 -5.62 4.81
C GLY A 386 23.68 -6.90 3.96
N TRP A 387 24.86 -7.33 3.52
CA TRP A 387 25.06 -8.54 2.73
C TRP A 387 26.09 -9.48 3.38
N ALA A 388 25.88 -10.78 3.19
CA ALA A 388 26.87 -11.79 3.48
C ALA A 388 27.98 -11.77 2.43
N LYS A 389 29.20 -12.16 2.82
CA LYS A 389 30.33 -12.25 1.88
C LYS A 389 30.29 -13.50 0.98
N THR A 390 29.46 -14.49 1.32
CA THR A 390 29.24 -15.72 0.54
C THR A 390 27.79 -16.20 0.72
N LEU A 391 27.24 -16.96 -0.24
CA LEU A 391 25.91 -17.60 -0.13
C LEU A 391 25.98 -19.13 0.08
N ASP A 392 27.19 -19.69 -0.01
CA ASP A 392 27.48 -21.13 0.03
C ASP A 392 28.69 -21.46 0.91
N ASN A 393 29.19 -20.48 1.68
CA ASN A 393 30.42 -20.55 2.49
C ASN A 393 31.70 -20.86 1.69
N LYS A 394 31.69 -20.66 0.37
CA LYS A 394 32.84 -20.96 -0.50
C LYS A 394 33.12 -19.86 -1.51
N THR A 395 32.09 -19.37 -2.18
CA THR A 395 32.18 -18.46 -3.33
C THR A 395 32.10 -17.01 -2.87
N GLN A 396 33.17 -16.25 -3.16
CA GLN A 396 33.33 -14.86 -2.74
C GLN A 396 33.90 -14.02 -3.90
N PRO A 397 33.25 -12.93 -4.33
CA PRO A 397 31.91 -12.50 -3.91
C PRO A 397 30.83 -13.51 -4.34
N PRO A 398 29.60 -13.40 -3.82
CA PRO A 398 28.48 -14.16 -4.36
C PRO A 398 28.37 -13.98 -5.88
N PRO A 399 27.96 -15.03 -6.63
CA PRO A 399 27.92 -15.00 -8.09
C PRO A 399 26.71 -14.21 -8.60
N TYR A 400 26.69 -12.89 -8.37
CA TYR A 400 25.57 -12.03 -8.71
C TYR A 400 25.34 -11.93 -10.23
N HIS A 401 26.36 -12.13 -11.06
CA HIS A 401 26.22 -12.07 -12.52
C HIS A 401 25.70 -13.38 -13.13
N GLU A 402 25.45 -14.41 -12.33
CA GLU A 402 24.90 -15.68 -12.80
C GLU A 402 23.38 -15.70 -12.66
N THR A 403 22.70 -16.40 -13.58
CA THR A 403 21.27 -16.67 -13.43
C THR A 403 21.03 -17.66 -12.30
N TRP A 404 20.23 -17.27 -11.31
CA TRP A 404 19.85 -18.16 -10.21
C TRP A 404 18.58 -18.92 -10.54
N ASP A 405 18.59 -20.23 -10.29
CA ASP A 405 17.38 -21.03 -10.40
C ASP A 405 16.42 -20.79 -9.23
N TYR A 406 15.19 -21.28 -9.36
CA TYR A 406 14.16 -21.10 -8.35
C TYR A 406 14.56 -21.63 -6.97
N ALA A 407 15.30 -22.75 -6.92
CA ALA A 407 15.79 -23.34 -5.68
C ALA A 407 16.79 -22.42 -4.98
N THR A 408 17.72 -21.83 -5.73
CA THR A 408 18.71 -20.87 -5.25
C THR A 408 18.04 -19.62 -4.73
N VAL A 409 17.12 -19.03 -5.51
CA VAL A 409 16.37 -17.83 -5.09
C VAL A 409 15.60 -18.08 -3.80
N ASN A 410 14.91 -19.22 -3.68
CA ASN A 410 14.19 -19.58 -2.46
C ASN A 410 15.13 -19.76 -1.26
N LYS A 411 16.26 -20.43 -1.45
CA LYS A 411 17.27 -20.61 -0.40
C LYS A 411 17.78 -19.25 0.09
N VAL A 412 18.28 -18.42 -0.82
CA VAL A 412 18.85 -17.10 -0.49
C VAL A 412 17.82 -16.20 0.18
N THR A 413 16.57 -16.24 -0.29
CA THR A 413 15.46 -15.47 0.30
C THR A 413 15.14 -15.96 1.73
N SER A 414 15.16 -17.27 1.97
CA SER A 414 14.92 -17.83 3.31
C SER A 414 16.02 -17.45 4.31
N GLU A 415 17.24 -17.19 3.83
CA GLU A 415 18.40 -16.79 4.63
C GLU A 415 18.43 -15.30 4.98
N LYS A 416 17.45 -14.50 4.53
CA LYS A 416 17.41 -13.06 4.87
C LYS A 416 17.36 -12.80 6.39
N VAL A 417 16.94 -13.78 7.17
CA VAL A 417 16.89 -13.72 8.64
C VAL A 417 18.24 -13.98 9.33
N LEU A 418 19.28 -14.37 8.59
CA LEU A 418 20.58 -14.67 9.17
C LEU A 418 21.34 -13.39 9.58
N ASP A 419 22.07 -13.48 10.68
CA ASP A 419 22.90 -12.41 11.24
C ASP A 419 24.32 -12.39 10.63
N ASP A 420 24.47 -12.86 9.39
CA ASP A 420 25.77 -13.09 8.72
C ASP A 420 26.27 -11.89 7.90
N CYS A 421 25.64 -10.72 8.06
CA CYS A 421 26.02 -9.50 7.35
C CYS A 421 27.40 -9.00 7.79
N THR A 422 28.16 -8.46 6.84
CA THR A 422 29.55 -8.09 7.07
C THR A 422 30.03 -7.00 6.13
N ILE A 423 31.10 -6.30 6.54
CA ILE A 423 31.90 -5.43 5.67
C ILE A 423 33.21 -6.09 5.22
N ASP A 424 33.44 -7.32 5.68
CA ASP A 424 34.62 -8.11 5.35
C ASP A 424 34.65 -8.44 3.85
N ASN A 425 35.86 -8.45 3.28
CA ASN A 425 36.10 -8.73 1.87
C ASN A 425 35.19 -7.95 0.88
N GLY A 426 34.91 -6.70 1.24
CA GLY A 426 34.14 -5.76 0.42
C GLY A 426 32.63 -6.01 0.40
N ALA A 427 32.11 -6.96 1.18
CA ALA A 427 30.67 -7.14 1.33
C ALA A 427 30.01 -5.88 1.89
N THR A 428 28.74 -5.70 1.55
CA THR A 428 27.90 -4.53 1.77
C THR A 428 28.37 -3.26 1.05
N THR A 429 29.65 -2.91 1.11
CA THR A 429 30.19 -1.70 0.45
C THR A 429 30.19 -1.81 -1.08
N ARG A 430 30.51 -2.99 -1.62
CA ARG A 430 30.43 -3.28 -3.06
C ARG A 430 28.99 -3.19 -3.56
N GLU A 431 28.06 -3.81 -2.85
CA GLU A 431 26.65 -3.88 -3.21
C GLU A 431 26.02 -2.48 -3.19
N ILE A 432 26.26 -1.66 -2.16
CA ILE A 432 25.80 -0.26 -2.12
C ILE A 432 26.26 0.51 -3.36
N ARG A 433 27.56 0.45 -3.68
CA ARG A 433 28.12 1.17 -4.84
C ARG A 433 27.54 0.67 -6.14
N TYR A 434 27.45 -0.65 -6.31
CA TYR A 434 26.90 -1.25 -7.52
C TYR A 434 25.44 -0.85 -7.72
N LEU A 435 24.63 -0.91 -6.66
CA LEU A 435 23.21 -0.57 -6.70
C LEU A 435 22.99 0.93 -6.98
N LEU A 436 23.74 1.85 -6.36
CA LEU A 436 23.63 3.29 -6.67
C LEU A 436 24.06 3.62 -8.09
N LYS A 437 25.18 3.05 -8.54
CA LYS A 437 25.64 3.23 -9.92
C LYS A 437 24.61 2.70 -10.92
N THR A 438 24.11 1.49 -10.68
CA THR A 438 23.09 0.88 -11.54
C THR A 438 21.78 1.67 -11.48
N TYR A 439 21.39 2.18 -10.32
CA TYR A 439 20.26 3.11 -10.21
C TYR A 439 20.44 4.32 -11.13
N GLY A 440 21.61 4.98 -11.12
CA GLY A 440 21.90 6.09 -12.03
C GLY A 440 21.78 5.74 -13.53
N LEU A 441 21.96 4.46 -13.90
CA LEU A 441 21.85 3.99 -15.29
C LEU A 441 20.45 3.50 -15.68
N THR A 442 19.68 3.04 -14.70
CA THR A 442 18.43 2.28 -14.89
C THR A 442 17.20 3.00 -14.39
N MET A 443 17.38 3.94 -13.47
CA MET A 443 16.35 4.60 -12.67
C MET A 443 15.47 3.62 -11.87
N ASN A 444 15.94 2.39 -11.64
CA ASN A 444 15.20 1.38 -10.89
C ASN A 444 15.25 1.69 -9.38
N GLN A 445 14.13 2.18 -8.85
CA GLN A 445 14.00 2.61 -7.45
C GLN A 445 14.30 1.49 -6.42
N ALA A 446 14.15 0.21 -6.80
CA ALA A 446 14.51 -0.89 -5.92
C ALA A 446 16.02 -0.91 -5.61
N TYR A 447 16.86 -0.54 -6.59
CA TYR A 447 18.31 -0.43 -6.40
C TYR A 447 18.66 0.72 -5.47
N LEU A 448 18.02 1.89 -5.63
CA LEU A 448 18.20 3.02 -4.71
C LEU A 448 17.80 2.65 -3.28
N LYS A 449 16.60 2.11 -3.08
CA LYS A 449 16.07 1.71 -1.77
C LYS A 449 16.97 0.68 -1.07
N SER A 450 17.43 -0.33 -1.82
CA SER A 450 18.33 -1.34 -1.29
C SER A 450 19.70 -0.76 -0.93
N ALA A 451 20.24 0.12 -1.76
CA ALA A 451 21.48 0.83 -1.44
C ALA A 451 21.35 1.72 -0.19
N GLU A 452 20.27 2.49 -0.07
CA GLU A 452 20.00 3.30 1.14
C GLU A 452 19.85 2.43 2.39
N THR A 453 19.26 1.25 2.26
CA THR A 453 19.18 0.27 3.36
C THR A 453 20.56 -0.24 3.75
N GLY A 454 21.44 -0.49 2.77
CA GLY A 454 22.85 -0.81 3.02
C GLY A 454 23.62 0.33 3.69
N ILE A 455 23.34 1.59 3.32
CA ILE A 455 23.94 2.77 3.97
C ILE A 455 23.50 2.84 5.43
N ARG A 456 22.21 2.63 5.72
CA ARG A 456 21.70 2.56 7.11
C ARG A 456 22.37 1.47 7.91
N TYR A 457 22.59 0.30 7.32
CA TYR A 457 23.35 -0.77 7.96
C TYR A 457 24.78 -0.33 8.33
N LEU A 458 25.49 0.39 7.44
CA LEU A 458 26.82 0.92 7.76
C LEU A 458 26.78 1.95 8.90
N LEU A 459 25.74 2.80 8.95
CA LEU A 459 25.56 3.77 10.03
C LEU A 459 25.25 3.08 11.37
N GLU A 460 24.42 2.04 11.34
CA GLU A 460 23.98 1.31 12.54
C GLU A 460 25.09 0.43 13.13
N MET A 461 25.95 -0.15 12.30
CA MET A 461 27.06 -0.97 12.78
C MET A 461 28.23 -0.15 13.38
N GLN A 462 28.28 1.15 13.10
CA GLN A 462 29.36 2.00 13.59
C GLN A 462 29.25 2.18 15.11
N TYR A 463 30.35 1.97 15.83
CA TYR A 463 30.40 2.26 17.26
C TYR A 463 30.26 3.75 17.53
N GLU A 464 29.81 4.10 18.74
CA GLU A 464 29.56 5.49 19.14
C GLU A 464 30.80 6.39 18.94
N ASP A 465 31.98 5.82 19.11
CA ASP A 465 33.31 6.42 18.98
C ASP A 465 33.88 6.44 17.56
N GLY A 466 33.17 5.85 16.60
CA GLY A 466 33.50 5.87 15.18
C GLY A 466 34.15 4.60 14.62
N GLY A 467 34.52 3.64 15.47
CA GLY A 467 35.08 2.37 15.02
C GLY A 467 34.06 1.47 14.32
N PHE A 468 34.52 0.50 13.52
CA PHE A 468 33.64 -0.47 12.85
C PHE A 468 34.03 -1.90 13.22
N PRO A 469 33.06 -2.76 13.59
CA PRO A 469 33.28 -4.20 13.68
C PRO A 469 33.39 -4.82 12.27
N GLN A 470 33.87 -6.06 12.21
CA GLN A 470 33.92 -6.82 10.96
C GLN A 470 32.53 -7.36 10.57
N PHE A 471 31.72 -7.78 11.54
CA PHE A 471 30.36 -8.31 11.35
C PHE A 471 29.35 -7.54 12.21
N TYR A 472 28.11 -7.44 11.72
CA TYR A 472 26.96 -6.90 12.44
C TYR A 472 25.69 -7.50 11.84
N PRO A 473 24.67 -7.92 12.60
CA PRO A 473 24.53 -7.82 14.06
C PRO A 473 25.26 -8.93 14.83
N TYR A 474 25.92 -9.89 14.15
CA TYR A 474 26.72 -10.89 14.84
C TYR A 474 27.85 -10.24 15.66
N ASN A 475 27.83 -10.47 16.98
CA ASN A 475 28.55 -9.66 17.95
C ASN A 475 29.42 -10.47 18.93
N LYS A 476 30.04 -11.57 18.47
CA LYS A 476 30.87 -12.43 19.34
C LYS A 476 32.28 -12.64 18.82
N GLY A 477 33.26 -12.56 19.74
CA GLY A 477 34.67 -12.85 19.47
C GLY A 477 35.39 -11.69 18.77
N TYR A 478 36.53 -11.98 18.12
CA TYR A 478 37.40 -10.94 17.56
C TYR A 478 36.72 -10.07 16.49
N VAL A 479 35.66 -10.57 15.84
CA VAL A 479 34.94 -9.83 14.78
C VAL A 479 34.22 -8.58 15.28
N THR A 480 34.05 -8.42 16.60
CA THR A 480 33.50 -7.19 17.20
C THR A 480 34.53 -6.09 17.38
N GLN A 481 35.81 -6.40 17.26
CA GLN A 481 36.84 -5.39 17.48
C GLN A 481 36.93 -4.44 16.28
N ILE A 482 37.45 -3.23 16.51
CA ILE A 482 37.62 -2.22 15.47
C ILE A 482 38.58 -2.79 14.42
N THR A 483 38.11 -2.98 13.19
CA THR A 483 38.85 -3.70 12.16
C THR A 483 39.37 -2.80 11.05
N TYR A 484 40.69 -2.79 10.85
CA TYR A 484 41.34 -2.28 9.64
C TYR A 484 41.70 -3.40 8.67
N ASN A 485 41.53 -4.66 9.07
CA ASN A 485 41.83 -5.83 8.24
C ASN A 485 41.06 -5.76 6.92
N ASP A 486 41.74 -6.09 5.82
CA ASP A 486 41.22 -6.06 4.45
C ASP A 486 40.51 -4.75 4.07
N ASP A 487 40.99 -3.62 4.62
CA ASP A 487 40.42 -2.27 4.45
C ASP A 487 38.94 -2.17 4.85
N ALA A 488 38.42 -3.08 5.68
CA ALA A 488 36.99 -3.20 6.00
C ALA A 488 36.37 -1.87 6.45
N MET A 489 36.85 -1.30 7.57
CA MET A 489 36.41 0.00 8.06
C MET A 489 36.67 1.13 7.06
N ILE A 490 37.81 1.09 6.37
CA ILE A 490 38.21 2.13 5.42
C ILE A 490 37.25 2.19 4.23
N ASN A 491 36.79 1.04 3.73
CA ASN A 491 35.84 0.95 2.63
C ASN A 491 34.43 1.41 3.05
N ALA A 492 33.99 1.08 4.26
CA ALA A 492 32.74 1.60 4.82
C ALA A 492 32.78 3.14 4.91
N LEU A 493 33.87 3.70 5.46
CA LEU A 493 34.05 5.15 5.56
C LEU A 493 34.15 5.84 4.20
N LYS A 494 34.77 5.20 3.20
CA LYS A 494 34.78 5.74 1.83
C LYS A 494 33.36 5.83 1.27
N VAL A 495 32.50 4.81 1.46
CA VAL A 495 31.09 4.85 1.04
C VAL A 495 30.36 5.99 1.74
N LEU A 496 30.42 6.07 3.07
CA LEU A 496 29.74 7.11 3.85
C LEU A 496 30.25 8.51 3.48
N ARG A 497 31.55 8.69 3.22
CA ARG A 497 32.12 9.96 2.75
C ARG A 497 31.56 10.36 1.39
N ASP A 498 31.44 9.40 0.47
CA ASP A 498 30.91 9.69 -0.87
C ASP A 498 29.41 10.01 -0.80
N VAL A 499 28.65 9.34 0.06
CA VAL A 499 27.25 9.69 0.42
C VAL A 499 27.19 11.13 0.97
N ALA A 500 28.00 11.45 1.99
CA ALA A 500 28.03 12.77 2.61
C ALA A 500 28.32 13.90 1.62
N ARG A 501 29.18 13.63 0.62
CA ARG A 501 29.47 14.58 -0.47
C ARG A 501 28.35 14.62 -1.51
N GLY A 502 27.60 13.53 -1.67
CA GLY A 502 26.58 13.29 -2.70
C GLY A 502 27.04 13.69 -4.10
N GLN A 503 28.24 13.26 -4.45
CA GLN A 503 28.77 13.38 -5.81
C GLN A 503 28.37 12.14 -6.62
N GLU A 504 28.26 12.30 -7.94
CA GLU A 504 28.03 11.20 -8.89
C GLU A 504 26.80 10.36 -8.54
N GLU A 505 26.93 9.03 -8.45
CA GLU A 505 25.83 8.11 -8.15
C GLU A 505 25.19 8.32 -6.77
N PHE A 506 25.88 9.01 -5.85
CA PHE A 506 25.41 9.28 -4.48
C PHE A 506 24.54 10.53 -4.36
N SER A 507 24.41 11.33 -5.42
CA SER A 507 23.62 12.57 -5.43
C SER A 507 22.12 12.36 -5.17
N THR A 508 21.65 11.13 -5.35
CA THR A 508 20.24 10.74 -5.24
C THR A 508 19.86 10.20 -3.86
N VAL A 509 20.83 9.99 -2.98
CA VAL A 509 20.62 9.54 -1.60
C VAL A 509 19.99 10.67 -0.78
N SER A 510 19.02 10.32 0.07
CA SER A 510 18.30 11.31 0.88
C SER A 510 19.22 12.21 1.72
N GLU A 511 18.85 13.49 1.83
CA GLU A 511 19.64 14.49 2.56
C GLU A 511 19.89 14.12 4.03
N ASN A 512 18.95 13.43 4.67
CA ASN A 512 19.14 12.94 6.03
C ASN A 512 20.29 11.92 6.10
N LEU A 513 20.33 10.95 5.18
CA LEU A 513 21.42 9.97 5.12
C LEU A 513 22.77 10.64 4.80
N ARG A 514 22.78 11.71 4.00
CA ARG A 514 24.00 12.50 3.72
C ARG A 514 24.53 13.17 4.97
N SER A 515 23.65 13.77 5.77
CA SER A 515 23.99 14.38 7.06
C SER A 515 24.49 13.36 8.08
N GLU A 516 23.78 12.24 8.24
CA GLU A 516 24.17 11.13 9.12
C GLU A 516 25.54 10.55 8.71
N SER A 517 25.75 10.36 7.41
CA SER A 517 27.01 9.85 6.86
C SER A 517 28.17 10.82 7.08
N LYS A 518 27.94 12.14 7.03
CA LYS A 518 28.97 13.14 7.34
C LYS A 518 29.44 12.98 8.79
N ASN A 519 28.50 12.89 9.73
CA ASN A 519 28.81 12.72 11.15
C ASN A 519 29.54 11.40 11.41
N ALA A 520 29.11 10.32 10.75
CA ALA A 520 29.76 9.02 10.84
C ALA A 520 31.22 9.06 10.35
N VAL A 521 31.49 9.79 9.26
CA VAL A 521 32.86 9.97 8.73
C VAL A 521 33.73 10.76 9.69
N GLU A 522 33.22 11.84 10.29
CA GLU A 522 33.96 12.63 11.28
C GLU A 522 34.37 11.78 12.49
N LYS A 523 33.44 10.96 13.01
CA LYS A 523 33.73 9.98 14.08
C LYS A 523 34.76 8.94 13.65
N GLY A 524 34.61 8.39 12.45
CA GLY A 524 35.54 7.37 11.92
C GLY A 524 36.97 7.90 11.78
N VAL A 525 37.14 9.13 11.29
CA VAL A 525 38.44 9.80 11.22
C VAL A 525 39.02 10.03 12.62
N SER A 526 38.19 10.43 13.59
CA SER A 526 38.62 10.57 14.98
C SER A 526 39.12 9.23 15.56
N CYS A 527 38.40 8.13 15.33
CA CYS A 527 38.82 6.79 15.71
C CYS A 527 40.15 6.37 15.06
N ILE A 528 40.35 6.67 13.77
CA ILE A 528 41.61 6.40 13.06
C ILE A 528 42.78 7.12 13.74
N LEU A 529 42.62 8.40 14.08
CA LEU A 529 43.68 9.15 14.75
C LEU A 529 43.94 8.63 16.17
N LYS A 530 42.88 8.22 16.89
CA LYS A 530 42.98 7.70 18.26
C LYS A 530 43.70 6.35 18.35
N THR A 531 43.59 5.52 17.32
CA THR A 531 44.22 4.19 17.26
C THR A 531 45.64 4.22 16.68
N GLN A 532 46.12 5.37 16.21
CA GLN A 532 47.45 5.47 15.58
C GLN A 532 48.57 5.24 16.61
N LEU A 533 49.52 4.37 16.26
CA LEU A 533 50.60 3.97 17.15
C LEU A 533 51.73 5.00 17.18
N TYR A 534 52.29 5.20 18.37
CA TYR A 534 53.46 6.03 18.59
C TYR A 534 54.73 5.19 18.73
N HIS A 535 55.78 5.60 18.04
CA HIS A 535 57.13 5.10 18.23
C HIS A 535 58.09 6.30 18.26
N ASP A 536 58.90 6.41 19.32
CA ASP A 536 59.81 7.53 19.57
C ASP A 536 59.17 8.92 19.40
N GLY A 537 57.96 9.10 19.95
CA GLY A 537 57.22 10.36 19.90
C GLY A 537 56.64 10.73 18.53
N LYS A 538 56.73 9.84 17.53
CA LYS A 538 56.16 10.02 16.20
C LYS A 538 55.02 9.04 15.95
N LEU A 539 53.97 9.53 15.29
CA LEU A 539 52.90 8.70 14.76
C LEU A 539 53.43 7.85 13.60
N THR A 540 53.23 6.52 13.67
CA THR A 540 53.93 5.58 12.77
C THR A 540 52.98 4.70 11.94
N ALA A 541 52.15 3.89 12.59
CA ALA A 541 51.38 2.84 11.92
C ALA A 541 50.04 2.56 12.62
N TRP A 542 49.25 1.70 11.98
CA TRP A 542 48.05 1.10 12.55
C TRP A 542 48.19 -0.42 12.58
N ALA A 543 47.75 -1.05 13.67
CA ALA A 543 47.53 -2.49 13.73
C ALA A 543 46.31 -2.88 12.88
N ALA A 544 46.21 -4.17 12.52
CA ALA A 544 45.07 -4.68 11.75
C ALA A 544 43.75 -4.63 12.53
N GLN A 545 43.81 -4.68 13.87
CA GLN A 545 42.63 -4.71 14.73
C GLN A 545 42.92 -4.07 16.09
N TYR A 546 41.90 -3.41 16.65
CA TYR A 546 41.96 -2.72 17.93
C TYR A 546 40.77 -3.08 18.79
N ASP A 547 40.99 -3.20 20.09
CA ASP A 547 39.92 -3.41 21.04
C ASP A 547 38.98 -2.20 21.02
N LYS A 548 37.67 -2.46 20.88
CA LYS A 548 36.67 -1.41 20.66
C LYS A 548 36.50 -0.46 21.84
N ASP A 549 36.85 -0.90 23.05
CA ASP A 549 36.63 -0.13 24.27
C ASP A 549 37.93 0.59 24.69
N SER A 550 39.07 -0.08 24.57
CA SER A 550 40.38 0.44 25.02
C SER A 550 41.24 1.08 23.93
N TYR A 551 40.94 0.86 22.64
CA TYR A 551 41.74 1.31 21.48
C TYR A 551 43.17 0.78 21.44
N LEU A 552 43.48 -0.26 22.24
CA LEU A 552 44.76 -0.94 22.18
C LEU A 552 44.73 -2.01 21.09
N PRO A 553 45.87 -2.33 20.44
CA PRO A 553 45.95 -3.42 19.48
C PRO A 553 45.37 -4.71 20.05
N ALA A 554 44.45 -5.34 19.32
CA ALA A 554 43.78 -6.57 19.72
C ALA A 554 44.20 -7.74 18.82
N LYS A 555 44.19 -8.94 19.39
CA LYS A 555 44.46 -10.18 18.64
C LYS A 555 43.26 -10.51 17.74
N ALA A 556 43.57 -10.83 16.49
CA ALA A 556 42.64 -11.47 15.56
C ALA A 556 42.56 -12.99 15.81
N ARG A 557 41.95 -13.74 14.87
CA ARG A 557 41.85 -15.21 14.90
C ARG A 557 43.19 -15.88 15.25
N SER A 558 43.19 -16.78 16.23
CA SER A 558 44.32 -17.68 16.52
C SER A 558 44.36 -18.83 15.51
N TYR A 559 45.56 -19.19 15.04
CA TYR A 559 45.78 -20.30 14.10
C TYR A 559 46.20 -21.58 14.82
#